data_AF-A0A0Q6VVW0-F1
#
_entry.id   AF-A0A0Q6VVW0-F1
#
_cell.length_a   1.000
_cell.length_b   1.000
_cell.length_c   1.000
_cell.angle_alpha   90.00
_cell.angle_beta   90.00
_cell.angle_gamma   90.00
#
_symmetry.space_group_name_H-M   'P 1'
#
loop_
_entity.id
_entity.type
_entity.pdbx_description
1 polymer ?
#
loop_
_entity_poly.entity_id
_entity_poly.type
_entity_poly.pdbx_seq_one_letter_code
_entity_poly.pdbx_strand_id
1 'polypeptide(L)'
;MATVENTGSAESVPETGGTVTDFPIDHTSPRVVLDQAAAQRLEAYDKRQSELRKTLVLVCVIVGVMTLLMALSLTNPQIYLIEPETLKLINQGLNAFIILTIPFLLGILGACARLLISGVRVVQELPLAIGSGLLAAFSWVGIKSGVFISILAPHLEKQGFQPADVVRGPDSFYTMVLVAVFVGMFATNLYLFVNNRVEQLTKAEKAKASAD
;
A
#
# COMPACT_ATOMS: atom_id res chain seq x y z
N MET A 1 -18.92 62.29 -29.91
CA MET A 1 -19.87 63.41 -29.96
C MET A 1 -21.23 62.80 -29.64
N ALA A 2 -21.64 62.81 -28.36
CA ALA A 2 -22.69 63.70 -27.79
C ALA A 2 -24.03 63.52 -28.56
N THR A 3 -25.20 63.23 -27.98
CA THR A 3 -25.83 63.77 -26.76
C THR A 3 -27.13 62.95 -26.53
N VAL A 4 -27.38 62.39 -25.34
CA VAL A 4 -28.47 62.71 -24.37
C VAL A 4 -29.72 63.44 -24.90
N GLU A 5 -30.90 62.85 -24.65
CA GLU A 5 -32.22 63.45 -24.27
C GLU A 5 -33.17 62.25 -24.06
N ASN A 6 -33.81 61.89 -22.94
CA ASN A 6 -34.52 62.55 -21.82
C ASN A 6 -35.64 63.53 -22.19
N THR A 7 -36.89 63.02 -22.15
CA THR A 7 -38.14 63.64 -21.65
C THR A 7 -39.23 62.56 -21.83
N GLY A 8 -40.16 62.24 -20.94
CA GLY A 8 -40.76 62.97 -19.83
C GLY A 8 -42.29 62.89 -20.00
N SER A 9 -43.01 62.55 -18.91
CA SER A 9 -44.47 62.73 -18.67
C SER A 9 -45.43 61.69 -19.29
N ALA A 10 -46.49 61.19 -18.64
CA ALA A 10 -47.13 61.47 -17.35
C ALA A 10 -48.05 60.27 -16.94
N GLU A 11 -48.36 60.15 -15.63
CA GLU A 11 -49.71 59.95 -15.03
C GLU A 11 -50.55 58.72 -15.49
N SER A 12 -51.13 57.83 -14.66
CA SER A 12 -51.85 58.01 -13.39
C SER A 12 -52.04 56.66 -12.66
N VAL A 13 -52.07 56.73 -11.32
CA VAL A 13 -52.39 55.67 -10.34
C VAL A 13 -53.86 55.20 -10.46
N PRO A 14 -54.19 53.96 -10.04
CA PRO A 14 -55.13 53.84 -8.92
C PRO A 14 -54.70 52.81 -7.85
N GLU A 15 -54.98 53.18 -6.61
CA GLU A 15 -54.85 52.39 -5.38
C GLU A 15 -55.82 51.20 -5.35
N THR A 16 -55.44 50.12 -4.65
CA THR A 16 -56.07 49.57 -3.43
C THR A 16 -55.98 48.04 -3.34
N GLY A 17 -55.74 47.54 -2.12
CA GLY A 17 -56.11 46.18 -1.72
C GLY A 17 -54.94 45.28 -1.29
N GLY A 18 -54.41 45.51 -0.10
CA GLY A 18 -53.48 44.59 0.55
C GLY A 18 -54.18 43.35 1.11
N THR A 19 -53.62 42.18 0.83
CA THR A 19 -53.81 40.95 1.60
C THR A 19 -52.44 40.29 1.79
N VAL A 20 -51.90 40.47 2.99
CA VAL A 20 -50.68 39.81 3.48
C VAL A 20 -51.03 38.33 3.70
N THR A 21 -50.53 37.45 2.84
CA THR A 21 -50.62 36.00 3.03
C THR A 21 -49.44 35.49 3.85
N ASP A 22 -49.78 35.01 5.05
CA ASP A 22 -49.20 33.86 5.75
C ASP A 22 -47.68 33.66 5.71
N PHE A 23 -47.03 34.21 6.74
CA PHE A 23 -45.79 33.61 7.26
C PHE A 23 -46.15 32.43 8.16
N PRO A 24 -45.61 31.22 7.93
CA PRO A 24 -45.81 30.10 8.85
C PRO A 24 -45.10 30.44 10.17
N ILE A 25 -45.89 30.69 11.22
CA ILE A 25 -45.37 30.84 12.58
C ILE A 25 -44.97 29.44 13.06
N ASP A 26 -43.66 29.18 13.07
CA ASP A 26 -43.05 28.06 13.77
C ASP A 26 -43.29 28.25 15.28
N HIS A 27 -44.16 27.41 15.85
CA HIS A 27 -44.53 27.43 17.25
C HIS A 27 -43.51 26.71 18.15
N THR A 28 -42.23 26.66 17.78
CA THR A 28 -41.17 26.31 18.73
C THR A 28 -40.93 27.48 19.69
N SER A 29 -41.47 27.37 20.90
CA SER A 29 -41.29 28.38 21.95
C SER A 29 -39.80 28.74 22.11
N PRO A 30 -39.42 30.03 22.20
CA PRO A 30 -38.01 30.47 22.26
C PRO A 30 -37.20 29.81 23.38
N ARG A 31 -37.88 29.38 24.45
CA ARG A 31 -37.29 28.65 25.58
C ARG A 31 -36.79 27.25 25.19
N VAL A 32 -37.49 26.53 24.32
CA VAL A 32 -37.11 25.17 23.89
C VAL A 32 -35.87 25.20 23.00
N VAL A 33 -35.78 26.20 22.11
CA VAL A 33 -34.61 26.39 21.22
C VAL A 33 -33.37 26.81 22.01
N LEU A 34 -33.54 27.66 23.04
CA LEU A 34 -32.44 28.08 23.91
C LEU A 34 -31.91 26.93 24.79
N ASP A 35 -32.80 26.08 25.28
CA ASP A 35 -32.45 24.93 26.13
C ASP A 35 -31.77 23.82 25.31
N GLN A 36 -32.26 23.57 24.09
CA GLN A 36 -31.60 22.66 23.13
C GLN A 36 -30.22 23.18 22.71
N ALA A 37 -30.07 24.48 22.47
CA ALA A 37 -28.77 25.07 22.14
C ALA A 37 -27.78 25.03 23.31
N ALA A 38 -28.26 25.14 24.55
CA ALA A 38 -27.43 25.00 25.75
C ALA A 38 -26.98 23.54 25.95
N ALA A 39 -27.87 22.56 25.78
CA ALA A 39 -27.56 21.14 25.86
C ALA A 39 -26.55 20.72 24.78
N GLN A 40 -26.74 21.15 23.53
CA GLN A 40 -25.80 20.86 22.43
C GLN A 40 -24.40 21.45 22.66
N ARG A 41 -24.31 22.63 23.28
CA ARG A 41 -23.02 23.23 23.63
C ARG A 41 -22.32 22.40 24.70
N LEU A 42 -23.04 21.95 25.72
CA LEU A 42 -22.48 21.15 26.81
C LEU A 42 -21.95 19.80 26.29
N GLU A 43 -22.71 19.13 25.42
CA GLU A 43 -22.27 17.90 24.74
C GLU A 43 -21.02 18.12 23.87
N ALA A 44 -20.94 19.26 23.17
CA ALA A 44 -19.78 19.62 22.38
C ALA A 44 -18.54 19.93 23.25
N TYR A 45 -18.73 20.53 24.43
CA TYR A 45 -17.66 20.77 25.41
C TYR A 45 -17.15 19.46 26.00
N ASP A 46 -18.03 18.54 26.40
CA ASP A 46 -17.66 17.23 26.93
C ASP A 46 -16.93 16.37 25.89
N LYS A 47 -17.42 16.39 24.64
CA LYS A 47 -16.76 15.68 23.53
C LYS A 47 -15.35 16.22 23.27
N ARG A 48 -15.18 17.55 23.20
CA ARG A 48 -13.86 18.19 23.07
C ARG A 48 -12.94 17.87 24.23
N GLN A 49 -13.43 17.88 25.47
CA GLN A 49 -12.62 17.56 26.65
C GLN A 49 -12.21 16.08 26.69
N SER A 50 -13.03 15.18 26.15
CA SER A 50 -12.69 13.77 25.99
C SER A 50 -11.61 13.54 24.91
N GLU A 51 -11.69 14.26 23.80
CA GLU A 51 -10.69 14.19 22.72
C GLU A 51 -9.36 14.81 23.13
N LEU A 52 -9.38 15.95 23.81
CA LEU A 52 -8.16 16.56 24.37
C LEU A 52 -7.48 15.65 25.39
N ARG A 53 -8.24 14.97 26.25
CA ARG A 53 -7.66 13.98 27.20
C ARG A 53 -7.05 12.79 26.46
N LYS A 54 -7.72 12.24 25.44
CA LYS A 54 -7.18 11.14 24.63
C LYS A 54 -5.92 11.53 23.87
N THR A 55 -5.92 12.70 23.23
CA THR A 55 -4.74 13.23 22.52
C THR A 55 -3.61 13.53 23.49
N LEU A 56 -3.89 14.11 24.66
CA LEU A 56 -2.88 14.39 25.68
C LEU A 56 -2.28 13.10 26.26
N VAL A 57 -3.09 12.07 26.50
CA VAL A 57 -2.60 10.74 26.91
C VAL A 57 -1.74 10.12 25.82
N LEU A 58 -2.15 10.17 24.55
CA LEU A 58 -1.35 9.66 23.42
C LEU A 58 0.01 10.37 23.31
N VAL A 59 0.01 11.71 23.41
CA VAL A 59 1.23 12.52 23.41
C VAL A 59 2.11 12.18 24.61
N CYS A 60 1.54 12.05 25.81
CA CYS A 60 2.29 11.64 27.01
C CYS A 60 2.92 10.25 26.86
N VAL A 61 2.22 9.29 26.25
CA VAL A 61 2.78 7.95 25.98
C VAL A 61 3.96 8.05 25.01
N ILE A 62 3.83 8.80 23.92
CA ILE A 62 4.90 8.99 22.93
C ILE A 62 6.13 9.65 23.58
N VAL A 63 5.91 10.74 24.33
CA VAL A 63 6.99 11.46 25.03
C VAL A 63 7.61 10.58 26.11
N GLY A 64 6.82 9.81 26.85
CA GLY A 64 7.29 8.86 27.86
C GLY A 64 8.19 7.79 27.25
N VAL A 65 7.77 7.19 26.12
CA VAL A 65 8.58 6.21 25.39
C VAL A 65 9.88 6.83 24.87
N MET A 66 9.83 8.04 24.30
CA MET A 66 11.03 8.75 23.84
C MET A 66 11.99 9.09 25.00
N THR A 67 11.45 9.49 26.15
CA THR A 67 12.25 9.80 27.34
C THR A 67 12.88 8.52 27.91
N LEU A 68 12.15 7.40 27.93
CA LEU A 68 12.68 6.10 28.33
C LEU A 68 13.80 5.63 27.39
N LEU A 69 13.59 5.73 26.08
CA LEU A 69 14.62 5.42 25.07
C LEU A 69 15.86 6.30 25.24
N MET A 70 15.68 7.59 25.51
CA MET A 70 16.79 8.52 25.74
C MET A 70 17.52 8.22 27.05
N ALA A 71 16.82 7.88 28.13
CA ALA A 71 17.43 7.44 29.38
C ALA A 71 18.20 6.12 29.22
N LEU A 72 17.66 5.16 28.48
CA LEU A 72 18.34 3.90 28.14
C LEU A 72 19.59 4.13 27.29
N SER A 73 19.51 5.05 26.32
CA SER A 73 20.62 5.50 25.47
C SER A 73 21.76 6.13 26.29
N LEU A 74 21.44 7.02 27.23
CA LEU A 74 22.44 7.68 28.08
C LEU A 74 23.04 6.75 29.12
N THR A 75 22.25 5.81 29.67
CA THR A 75 22.71 4.86 30.70
C THR A 75 23.58 3.76 30.11
N ASN A 76 23.39 3.42 28.82
CA ASN A 76 24.13 2.37 28.14
C ASN A 76 24.89 2.93 26.92
N PRO A 77 26.01 3.65 27.14
CA PRO A 77 26.84 4.17 26.04
C PRO A 77 27.45 3.05 25.18
N GLN A 78 27.41 1.79 25.64
CA GLN A 78 27.80 0.61 24.87
C GLN A 78 26.89 0.32 23.67
N ILE A 79 25.66 0.86 23.62
CA ILE A 79 24.77 0.72 22.44
C ILE A 79 25.34 1.46 21.22
N TYR A 80 26.21 2.47 21.43
CA TYR A 80 26.84 3.24 20.36
C TYR A 80 28.20 2.68 19.91
N LEU A 81 28.74 1.71 20.65
CA LEU A 81 29.89 0.94 20.21
C LEU A 81 29.37 -0.12 19.23
N ILE A 82 29.53 0.15 17.93
CA ILE A 82 29.23 -0.83 16.90
C ILE A 82 30.13 -2.03 17.14
N GLU A 83 29.52 -3.13 17.59
CA GLU A 83 30.24 -4.36 17.85
C GLU A 83 30.89 -4.84 16.54
N PRO A 84 32.13 -5.35 16.56
CA PRO A 84 32.78 -5.87 15.35
C PRO A 84 31.94 -6.96 14.65
N GLU A 85 31.08 -7.66 15.40
CA GLU A 85 30.11 -8.59 14.86
C GLU A 85 29.02 -7.90 14.01
N THR A 86 28.53 -6.73 14.43
CA THR A 86 27.58 -5.94 13.65
C THR A 86 28.20 -5.44 12.35
N LEU A 87 29.46 -4.99 12.38
CA LEU A 87 30.21 -4.61 11.16
C LEU A 87 30.36 -5.79 10.19
N LYS A 88 30.65 -6.98 10.72
CA LYS A 88 30.75 -8.20 9.92
C LYS A 88 29.41 -8.56 9.27
N LEU A 89 28.31 -8.47 10.02
CA LEU A 89 26.96 -8.72 9.52
C LEU A 89 26.57 -7.73 8.42
N ILE A 90 26.83 -6.43 8.61
CA ILE A 90 26.58 -5.40 7.60
C ILE A 90 27.36 -5.69 6.31
N ASN A 91 28.64 -6.02 6.42
CA ASN A 91 29.48 -6.32 5.26
C ASN A 91 29.00 -7.59 4.52
N GLN A 92 28.65 -8.64 5.27
CA GLN A 92 28.06 -9.85 4.70
C GLN A 92 26.72 -9.58 4.00
N GLY A 93 25.86 -8.76 4.61
CA GLY A 93 24.58 -8.33 4.04
C GLY A 93 24.75 -7.53 2.76
N LEU A 94 25.70 -6.59 2.72
CA LEU A 94 26.02 -5.82 1.53
C LEU A 94 26.54 -6.71 0.40
N ASN A 95 27.46 -7.62 0.71
CA ASN A 95 27.97 -8.57 -0.27
C ASN A 95 26.87 -9.49 -0.80
N ALA A 96 25.99 -9.98 0.07
CA ALA A 96 24.82 -10.75 -0.33
C ALA A 96 23.88 -9.94 -1.24
N PHE A 97 23.61 -8.68 -0.89
CA PHE A 97 22.78 -7.79 -1.69
C PHE A 97 23.34 -7.57 -3.11
N ILE A 98 24.66 -7.38 -3.24
CA ILE A 98 25.33 -7.28 -4.54
C ILE A 98 25.13 -8.56 -5.36
N ILE A 99 25.33 -9.74 -4.73
CA ILE A 99 25.13 -11.03 -5.41
C ILE A 99 23.67 -11.24 -5.82
N LEU A 100 22.71 -10.82 -5.00
CA LEU A 100 21.27 -10.89 -5.24
C LEU A 100 20.78 -9.96 -6.36
N THR A 101 21.54 -8.91 -6.66
CA THR A 101 21.18 -7.97 -7.74
C THR A 101 21.20 -8.64 -9.11
N ILE A 102 22.12 -9.58 -9.34
CA ILE A 102 22.23 -10.32 -10.61
C ILE A 102 20.95 -11.11 -10.92
N PRO A 103 20.50 -12.06 -10.06
CA PRO A 103 19.26 -12.80 -10.31
C PRO A 103 18.03 -11.90 -10.32
N PHE A 104 18.02 -10.81 -9.56
CA PHE A 104 16.94 -9.84 -9.59
C PHE A 104 16.77 -9.21 -10.97
N LEU A 105 17.86 -8.72 -11.58
CA LEU A 105 17.83 -8.13 -12.92
C LEU A 105 17.46 -9.16 -13.99
N LEU A 106 17.98 -10.39 -13.89
CA LEU A 106 17.64 -11.48 -14.81
C LEU A 106 16.17 -11.89 -14.70
N GLY A 107 15.61 -11.91 -13.49
CA GLY A 107 14.21 -12.18 -13.24
C GLY A 107 13.29 -11.09 -13.83
N ILE A 108 13.66 -9.81 -13.66
CA ILE A 108 12.96 -8.69 -14.32
C ILE A 108 13.04 -8.85 -15.83
N LEU A 109 14.21 -9.17 -16.38
CA LEU A 109 14.38 -9.34 -17.82
C LEU A 109 13.48 -10.47 -18.38
N GLY A 110 13.42 -11.60 -17.69
CA GLY A 110 12.52 -12.71 -18.03
C GLY A 110 11.04 -12.33 -17.95
N ALA A 111 10.66 -11.58 -16.92
CA ALA A 111 9.31 -11.05 -16.75
C ALA A 111 8.94 -10.06 -17.87
N CYS A 112 9.81 -9.11 -18.19
CA CYS A 112 9.63 -8.16 -19.29
C CYS A 112 9.49 -8.89 -20.63
N ALA A 113 10.33 -9.88 -20.91
CA ALA A 113 10.21 -10.70 -22.13
C ALA A 113 8.82 -11.36 -22.21
N ARG A 114 8.31 -11.91 -21.10
CA ARG A 114 6.97 -12.52 -21.06
C ARG A 114 5.86 -11.51 -21.27
N LEU A 115 5.94 -10.34 -20.63
CA LEU A 115 4.97 -9.25 -20.75
C LEU A 115 4.88 -8.71 -22.18
N LEU A 116 6.02 -8.58 -22.85
CA LEU A 116 6.09 -8.18 -24.26
C LEU A 116 5.42 -9.23 -25.16
N ILE A 117 5.64 -10.51 -24.90
CA ILE A 117 5.00 -11.61 -25.64
C ILE A 117 3.48 -11.64 -25.39
N SER A 118 3.02 -11.32 -24.18
CA SER A 118 1.58 -11.35 -23.85
C SER A 118 0.82 -10.11 -24.34
N GLY A 119 1.49 -9.13 -24.96
CA GLY A 119 0.85 -7.91 -25.45
C GLY A 119 0.30 -6.98 -24.36
N VAL A 120 0.70 -7.18 -23.11
CA VAL A 120 0.26 -6.37 -21.96
C VAL A 120 1.19 -5.18 -21.80
N ARG A 121 0.64 -4.00 -21.43
CA ARG A 121 1.46 -2.81 -21.19
C ARG A 121 2.38 -3.01 -20.00
N VAL A 122 3.68 -3.19 -20.29
CA VAL A 122 4.75 -3.39 -19.29
C VAL A 122 4.72 -2.32 -18.18
N VAL A 123 4.35 -1.09 -18.52
CA VAL A 123 4.28 0.04 -17.58
C VAL A 123 3.14 -0.09 -16.57
N GLN A 124 2.02 -0.71 -16.95
CA GLN A 124 0.89 -0.94 -16.04
C GLN A 124 1.20 -2.07 -15.06
N GLU A 125 2.05 -3.02 -15.48
CA GLU A 125 2.45 -4.20 -14.71
C GLU A 125 3.88 -4.08 -14.14
N LEU A 126 4.35 -2.86 -13.89
CA LEU A 126 5.68 -2.65 -13.31
C LEU A 126 5.86 -3.32 -11.93
N PRO A 127 4.87 -3.28 -11.01
CA PRO A 127 4.96 -4.02 -9.75
C PRO A 127 5.11 -5.54 -9.96
N LEU A 128 4.53 -6.08 -11.04
CA LEU A 128 4.65 -7.49 -11.39
C LEU A 128 6.07 -7.83 -11.86
N ALA A 129 6.68 -6.98 -12.69
CA ALA A 129 8.06 -7.17 -13.12
C ALA A 129 9.02 -7.14 -11.92
N ILE A 130 8.85 -6.17 -11.02
CA ILE A 130 9.65 -6.05 -9.78
C ILE A 130 9.43 -7.27 -8.87
N GLY A 131 8.18 -7.69 -8.68
CA GLY A 131 7.84 -8.89 -7.90
C GLY A 131 8.45 -10.16 -8.49
N SER A 132 8.49 -10.28 -9.81
CA SER A 132 9.12 -11.40 -10.52
C SER A 132 10.65 -11.41 -10.31
N GLY A 133 11.29 -10.24 -10.32
CA GLY A 133 12.71 -10.08 -9.97
C GLY A 133 13.02 -10.51 -8.53
N LEU A 134 12.20 -10.08 -7.56
CA LEU A 134 12.36 -10.50 -6.16
C LEU A 134 12.20 -12.01 -6.01
N LEU A 135 11.25 -12.62 -6.72
CA LEU A 135 11.01 -14.06 -6.68
C LEU A 135 12.20 -14.85 -7.27
N ALA A 136 12.83 -14.34 -8.34
CA ALA A 136 14.07 -14.89 -8.88
C ALA A 136 15.24 -14.77 -7.88
N ALA A 137 15.37 -13.63 -7.21
CA ALA A 137 16.38 -13.38 -6.19
C ALA A 137 16.22 -14.32 -4.97
N PHE A 138 14.99 -14.51 -4.49
CA PHE A 138 14.70 -15.48 -3.42
C PHE A 138 14.90 -16.93 -3.85
N SER A 139 14.54 -17.29 -5.09
CA SER A 139 14.81 -18.62 -5.64
C SER A 139 16.32 -18.91 -5.66
N TRP A 140 17.12 -17.94 -6.11
CA TRP A 140 18.57 -18.04 -6.11
C TRP A 140 19.14 -18.28 -4.71
N VAL A 141 18.68 -17.53 -3.70
CA VAL A 141 19.08 -17.74 -2.30
C VAL A 141 18.61 -19.08 -1.77
N GLY A 142 17.38 -19.50 -2.07
CA GLY A 142 16.82 -20.78 -1.64
C GLY A 142 17.60 -21.98 -2.16
N ILE A 143 18.08 -21.91 -3.40
CA ILE A 143 18.93 -22.94 -4.02
C ILE A 143 20.33 -22.90 -3.40
N LYS A 144 20.98 -21.73 -3.35
CA LYS A 144 22.36 -21.58 -2.88
C LYS A 144 22.53 -21.82 -1.38
N SER A 145 21.51 -21.52 -0.58
CA SER A 145 21.52 -21.75 0.87
C SER A 145 21.41 -23.22 1.26
N GLY A 146 21.11 -24.12 0.31
CA GLY A 146 20.88 -25.54 0.61
C GLY A 146 19.63 -25.79 1.47
N VAL A 147 18.83 -24.76 1.79
CA VAL A 147 17.58 -24.89 2.57
C VAL A 147 16.60 -25.80 1.83
N PHE A 148 16.47 -25.65 0.51
CA PHE A 148 15.67 -26.55 -0.31
C PHE A 148 16.15 -28.01 -0.24
N ILE A 149 17.47 -28.23 -0.28
CA ILE A 149 18.06 -29.56 -0.15
C ILE A 149 17.85 -30.13 1.25
N SER A 150 17.93 -29.32 2.30
CA SER A 150 17.71 -29.78 3.69
C SER A 150 16.28 -30.28 3.94
N ILE A 151 15.30 -29.73 3.23
CA ILE A 151 13.89 -30.19 3.28
C ILE A 151 13.69 -31.46 2.43
N LEU A 152 14.40 -31.58 1.31
CA LEU A 152 14.30 -32.72 0.38
C LEU A 152 15.21 -33.90 0.77
N ALA A 153 16.23 -33.68 1.61
CA ALA A 153 17.19 -34.68 2.08
C ALA A 153 16.55 -36.01 2.55
N PRO A 154 15.49 -36.02 3.40
CA PRO A 154 14.87 -37.28 3.82
C PRO A 154 14.21 -38.08 2.67
N HIS A 155 13.95 -37.43 1.53
CA HIS A 155 13.41 -38.08 0.33
C HIS A 155 14.50 -38.44 -0.69
N LEU A 156 15.61 -37.70 -0.72
CA LEU A 156 16.74 -37.93 -1.64
C LEU A 156 17.71 -39.01 -1.15
N GLU A 157 17.87 -39.19 0.16
CA GLU A 157 18.67 -40.30 0.71
C GLU A 157 18.11 -41.67 0.32
N LYS A 158 16.78 -41.78 0.13
CA LYS A 158 16.14 -43.01 -0.38
C LYS A 158 16.47 -43.33 -1.84
N GLN A 159 17.02 -42.37 -2.58
CA GLN A 159 17.36 -42.50 -4.01
C GLN A 159 18.87 -42.50 -4.28
N GLY A 160 19.72 -42.48 -3.24
CA GLY A 160 21.18 -42.58 -3.38
C GLY A 160 21.85 -41.39 -4.06
N PHE A 161 21.16 -40.24 -4.17
CA PHE A 161 21.71 -39.04 -4.78
C PHE A 161 22.50 -38.23 -3.75
N GLN A 162 23.73 -37.82 -4.08
CA GLN A 162 24.50 -36.84 -3.30
C GLN A 162 24.25 -35.43 -3.88
N PRO A 163 23.39 -34.60 -3.27
CA PRO A 163 23.01 -33.28 -3.81
C PRO A 163 24.11 -32.21 -3.69
N ALA A 164 25.25 -32.52 -3.04
CA ALA A 164 26.29 -31.55 -2.73
C ALA A 164 27.14 -31.12 -3.94
N ASP A 165 27.26 -31.96 -4.97
CA ASP A 165 28.14 -31.70 -6.12
C ASP A 165 27.49 -30.84 -7.21
N VAL A 166 26.17 -30.80 -7.29
CA VAL A 166 25.42 -30.01 -8.30
C VAL A 166 25.50 -28.49 -8.01
N VAL A 167 25.74 -28.10 -6.76
CA VAL A 167 25.72 -26.69 -6.32
C VAL A 167 27.11 -26.04 -6.34
N ARG A 168 28.20 -26.81 -6.46
CA ARG A 168 29.58 -26.31 -6.24
C ARG A 168 30.41 -26.10 -7.51
N GLY A 169 29.93 -26.49 -8.69
CA GLY A 169 30.65 -26.33 -9.96
C GLY A 169 30.39 -24.99 -10.69
N PRO A 170 31.27 -24.53 -11.59
CA PRO A 170 31.02 -23.37 -12.46
C PRO A 170 29.75 -23.51 -13.31
N ASP A 171 29.39 -24.74 -13.69
CA ASP A 171 28.15 -25.05 -14.42
C ASP A 171 26.88 -24.76 -13.59
N SER A 172 27.01 -24.75 -12.26
CA SER A 172 25.91 -24.36 -11.36
C SER A 172 25.54 -22.88 -11.53
N PHE A 173 26.48 -22.02 -11.93
CA PHE A 173 26.20 -20.60 -12.12
C PHE A 173 25.30 -20.37 -13.33
N TYR A 174 25.62 -20.96 -14.49
CA TYR A 174 24.82 -20.80 -15.70
C TYR A 174 23.44 -21.43 -15.56
N THR A 175 23.34 -22.58 -14.88
CA THR A 175 22.04 -23.20 -14.57
C THR A 175 21.23 -22.34 -13.62
N MET A 176 21.83 -21.73 -12.59
CA MET A 176 21.14 -20.77 -11.72
C MET A 176 20.70 -19.51 -12.47
N VAL A 177 21.50 -18.99 -13.42
CA VAL A 177 21.12 -17.87 -14.31
C VAL A 177 19.88 -18.24 -15.12
N LEU A 178 19.86 -19.43 -15.71
CA LEU A 178 18.73 -19.93 -16.47
C LEU A 178 17.48 -20.08 -15.58
N VAL A 179 17.65 -20.60 -14.36
CA VAL A 179 16.56 -20.69 -13.38
C VAL A 179 16.02 -19.32 -13.03
N ALA A 180 16.86 -18.31 -12.79
CA ALA A 180 16.41 -16.95 -12.47
C ALA A 180 15.53 -16.36 -13.60
N VAL A 181 15.93 -16.55 -14.87
CA VAL A 181 15.15 -16.10 -16.03
C VAL A 181 13.82 -16.85 -16.11
N PHE A 182 13.82 -18.18 -15.95
CA PHE A 182 12.59 -18.97 -15.98
C PHE A 182 11.63 -18.63 -14.84
N VAL A 183 12.16 -18.41 -13.64
CA VAL A 183 11.38 -18.01 -12.48
C VAL A 183 10.70 -16.65 -12.73
N GLY A 184 11.42 -15.69 -13.29
CA GLY A 184 10.85 -14.39 -13.66
C GLY A 184 9.74 -14.50 -14.71
N MET A 185 9.97 -15.30 -15.77
CA MET A 185 8.99 -15.59 -16.81
C MET A 185 7.75 -16.31 -16.25
N PHE A 186 7.96 -17.27 -15.33
CA PHE A 186 6.90 -18.06 -14.71
C PHE A 186 6.02 -17.22 -13.79
N ALA A 187 6.61 -16.37 -12.95
CA ALA A 187 5.86 -15.50 -12.05
C ALA A 187 4.89 -14.58 -12.81
N THR A 188 5.35 -13.98 -13.90
CA THR A 188 4.50 -13.17 -14.79
C THR A 188 3.41 -14.01 -15.44
N ASN A 189 3.73 -15.22 -15.91
CA ASN A 189 2.75 -16.11 -16.54
C ASN A 189 1.64 -16.53 -15.56
N LEU A 190 2.00 -16.82 -14.31
CA LEU A 190 1.06 -17.17 -13.25
C LEU A 190 0.10 -16.01 -12.95
N TYR A 191 0.63 -14.79 -12.84
CA TYR A 191 -0.20 -13.61 -12.62
C TYR A 191 -1.23 -13.41 -13.73
N LEU A 192 -0.78 -13.43 -15.00
CA LEU A 192 -1.67 -13.29 -16.15
C LEU A 192 -2.75 -14.39 -16.16
N PHE A 193 -2.37 -15.62 -15.81
CA PHE A 193 -3.31 -16.72 -15.70
C PHE A 193 -4.38 -16.47 -14.63
N VAL A 194 -3.97 -16.04 -13.42
CA VAL A 194 -4.89 -15.73 -12.33
C VAL A 194 -5.82 -14.58 -12.71
N ASN A 195 -5.29 -13.49 -13.27
CA ASN A 195 -6.10 -12.35 -13.70
C ASN A 195 -7.14 -12.76 -14.75
N ASN A 196 -6.73 -13.50 -15.77
CA ASN A 196 -7.63 -14.01 -16.81
C ASN A 196 -8.71 -14.94 -16.22
N ARG A 197 -8.35 -15.78 -15.25
CA ARG A 197 -9.30 -16.69 -14.61
C ARG A 197 -10.33 -15.94 -13.76
N VAL A 198 -9.90 -14.93 -13.02
CA VAL A 198 -10.79 -14.07 -12.21
C VAL A 198 -11.76 -13.33 -13.13
N GLU A 199 -11.28 -12.70 -14.21
CA GLU A 199 -12.14 -12.01 -15.16
C GLU A 199 -13.20 -12.93 -15.80
N GLN A 200 -12.82 -14.16 -16.16
CA GLN A 200 -13.76 -15.14 -16.71
C GLN A 200 -14.86 -15.51 -15.71
N LEU A 201 -14.50 -15.72 -14.44
CA LEU A 201 -15.45 -16.07 -13.39
C LEU A 201 -16.40 -14.90 -13.11
N THR A 202 -15.89 -13.67 -13.03
CA THR A 202 -16.73 -12.47 -12.83
C THR A 202 -17.69 -12.24 -14.00
N LYS A 203 -17.22 -12.44 -15.24
CA LYS A 203 -18.07 -12.33 -16.44
C LYS A 203 -19.15 -13.42 -16.46
N ALA A 204 -18.80 -14.66 -16.09
CA ALA A 204 -19.73 -15.78 -16.02
C ALA A 204 -20.79 -15.58 -14.92
N GLU A 205 -20.40 -15.08 -13.75
CA GLU A 205 -21.32 -14.78 -12.64
C GLU A 205 -22.28 -13.65 -13.01
N LYS A 206 -21.77 -12.55 -13.59
CA LYS A 206 -22.59 -11.43 -14.04
C LYS A 206 -23.59 -11.84 -15.13
N ALA A 207 -23.18 -12.68 -16.07
CA ALA A 207 -24.05 -13.20 -17.12
C ALA A 207 -25.19 -14.08 -16.56
N LYS A 208 -24.89 -14.89 -15.53
CA LYS A 208 -25.88 -15.72 -14.85
C LYS A 208 -26.88 -14.87 -14.06
N ALA A 209 -26.40 -13.84 -13.36
CA ALA A 209 -27.25 -12.92 -12.59
C ALA A 209 -28.17 -12.04 -13.45
N SER A 210 -27.88 -11.87 -14.74
CA SER A 210 -28.73 -11.15 -15.71
C SER A 210 -29.72 -12.04 -16.48
N ALA A 211 -29.66 -13.36 -16.26
CA ALA A 211 -30.55 -14.34 -16.90
C ALA A 211 -31.69 -14.81 -15.98
N ASP A 212 -31.60 -14.51 -14.68
CA ASP A 212 -32.67 -14.63 -13.68
C ASP A 212 -33.37 -13.26 -13.49
#